data_AF-A0A7L4WBM4-F1
#
_entry.id   AF-A0A7L4WBM4-F1
#
_cell.length_a   1.000
_cell.length_b   1.000
_cell.length_c   1.000
_cell.angle_alpha   90.00
_cell.angle_beta   90.00
_cell.angle_gamma   90.00
#
_symmetry.space_group_name_H-M   'P 1'
#
loop_
_entity.id
_entity.type
_entity.pdbx_description
1 polymer ?
#
loop_
_entity_poly.entity_id
_entity_poly.type
_entity_poly.pdbx_seq_one_letter_code
_entity_poly.pdbx_strand_id
1 'polypeptide(L)' 'MSKKKETEIQISDSQDGVVLTVGKKTVAEIKNNADDAYDVFVNGKLTKTLKAYPEALEEAIKMYNLAL' A
#
# COMPACT_ATOMS: atom_id res chain seq x y z
N MET A 1 6.08 29.40 -11.79
CA MET A 1 6.76 28.08 -11.59
C MET A 1 5.88 27.25 -10.68
N SER A 2 5.02 26.40 -11.24
CA SER A 2 4.24 25.45 -10.43
C SER A 2 5.22 24.49 -9.78
N LYS A 3 5.43 24.61 -8.47
CA LYS A 3 6.18 23.62 -7.69
C LYS A 3 5.49 22.28 -7.90
N LYS A 4 6.13 21.36 -8.63
CA LYS A 4 5.68 19.97 -8.66
C LYS A 4 5.66 19.51 -7.20
N LYS A 5 4.51 19.06 -6.74
CA LYS A 5 4.34 18.61 -5.36
C LYS A 5 5.03 17.25 -5.28
N GLU A 6 6.24 17.22 -4.74
CA GLU A 6 6.94 15.97 -4.44
C GLU A 6 6.06 15.20 -3.45
N THR A 7 5.70 13.97 -3.83
CA THR A 7 4.84 13.10 -3.04
C THR A 7 5.71 11.94 -2.58
N GLU A 8 6.02 11.94 -1.29
CA GLU A 8 6.78 10.87 -0.65
C GLU A 8 5.80 9.80 -0.11
N ILE A 9 6.04 8.55 -0.49
CA ILE A 9 5.34 7.39 0.07
C ILE A 9 6.28 6.75 1.09
N GLN A 10 5.84 6.67 2.33
CA GLN A 10 6.55 5.98 3.40
C GLN A 10 5.99 4.57 3.55
N ILE A 11 6.89 3.59 3.52
CA ILE A 11 6.58 2.17 3.68
C ILE A 11 7.07 1.77 5.08
N SER A 12 6.15 1.34 5.94
CA SER A 12 6.45 0.83 7.27
C SER A 12 6.17 -0.66 7.31
N ASP A 13 7.23 -1.47 7.36
CA ASP A 13 7.14 -2.91 7.55
C ASP A 13 6.98 -3.24 9.04
N SER A 14 6.06 -4.14 9.35
CA SER A 14 5.75 -4.59 10.71
C SER A 14 5.42 -6.09 10.70
N GLN A 15 5.39 -6.70 11.87
CA GLN A 15 5.18 -8.15 12.01
C GLN A 15 3.83 -8.63 11.45
N ASP A 16 2.82 -7.76 11.46
CA ASP A 16 1.48 -8.00 10.91
C ASP A 16 1.35 -7.66 9.41
N GLY A 17 2.38 -7.06 8.82
CA GLY A 17 2.39 -6.64 7.42
C GLY A 17 2.96 -5.23 7.21
N VAL A 18 2.69 -4.67 6.03
CA VAL A 18 3.27 -3.41 5.55
C VAL A 18 2.21 -2.32 5.45
N VAL A 19 2.50 -1.14 5.96
CA VAL A 19 1.62 0.02 5.87
C VAL A 19 2.25 1.07 4.96
N LEU A 20 1.49 1.50 3.95
CA LEU A 20 1.87 2.59 3.06
C LEU A 20 1.19 3.86 3.54
N THR A 21 1.98 4.88 3.80
CA THR A 21 1.50 6.20 4.23
C THR A 21 2.02 7.31 3.32
N VAL A 22 1.22 8.34 3.12
CA VAL A 22 1.61 9.57 2.42
C VAL A 22 1.36 10.74 3.36
N GLY A 23 2.46 11.35 3.82
CA GLY A 23 2.43 12.36 4.88
C GLY A 23 1.88 11.79 6.20
N LYS A 24 0.63 12.09 6.53
CA LYS A 24 -0.05 11.61 7.75
C LYS A 24 -1.19 10.63 7.49
N LYS A 25 -1.44 10.29 6.22
CA LYS A 25 -2.55 9.42 5.83
C LYS A 25 -2.05 8.05 5.45
N THR A 26 -2.65 7.00 6.01
CA THR A 26 -2.52 5.65 5.47
C THR A 26 -3.27 5.55 4.15
N VAL A 27 -2.58 5.10 3.11
CA VAL A 27 -3.14 4.97 1.75
C VAL A 27 -3.39 3.53 1.38
N ALA A 28 -2.58 2.60 1.91
CA ALA A 28 -2.77 1.18 1.74
C ALA A 28 -2.11 0.39 2.88
N GLU A 29 -2.55 -0.84 3.09
CA GLU A 29 -1.96 -1.80 4.01
C GLU A 29 -1.84 -3.13 3.28
N ILE A 30 -0.76 -3.85 3.51
CA ILE A 30 -0.51 -5.19 2.97
C ILE A 30 -0.39 -6.09 4.18
N LYS A 31 -1.30 -7.04 4.37
CA LYS A 31 -1.26 -7.97 5.49
C LYS A 31 -0.82 -9.34 5.02
N ASN A 32 -0.05 -10.02 5.85
CA ASN A 32 0.30 -11.41 5.60
C ASN A 32 -0.92 -12.28 5.88
N ASN A 33 -1.31 -13.07 4.90
CA ASN A 33 -2.36 -14.08 4.99
C ASN A 33 -1.72 -15.43 5.36
N ALA A 34 -2.49 -16.30 6.02
CA ALA A 34 -2.06 -17.62 6.47
C ALA A 34 -1.69 -18.57 5.31
N ASP A 35 -2.13 -18.29 4.08
CA ASP A 35 -1.87 -19.08 2.87
C ASP A 35 -0.61 -18.64 2.10
N ASP A 36 0.41 -18.08 2.77
CA ASP A 36 1.61 -17.49 2.14
C ASP A 36 1.23 -16.46 1.06
N ALA A 37 0.19 -15.67 1.35
CA ALA A 37 -0.31 -14.63 0.47
C ALA A 37 -0.33 -13.27 1.17
N TYR A 38 -0.50 -12.22 0.38
CA TYR A 38 -0.45 -10.83 0.77
C TYR A 38 -1.77 -10.17 0.40
N ASP A 39 -2.52 -9.78 1.42
CA ASP A 39 -3.79 -9.09 1.28
C ASP A 39 -3.56 -7.59 1.23
N VAL A 40 -3.90 -6.97 0.09
CA VAL A 40 -3.82 -5.52 -0.11
C VAL A 40 -5.14 -4.88 0.29
N PHE A 41 -5.09 -4.10 1.36
CA PHE A 41 -6.18 -3.27 1.84
C PHE A 41 -5.96 -1.81 1.43
N VAL A 42 -7.01 -1.17 0.95
CA VAL A 42 -7.01 0.27 0.62
C VAL A 42 -8.20 0.89 1.34
N ASN A 43 -7.95 1.95 2.13
CA ASN A 43 -8.97 2.54 3.01
C ASN A 43 -9.69 1.49 3.89
N GLY A 44 -8.96 0.51 4.41
CA GLY A 44 -9.50 -0.57 5.25
C GLY A 44 -10.35 -1.61 4.52
N LYS A 45 -10.45 -1.56 3.19
CA LYS A 45 -11.15 -2.57 2.38
C LYS A 45 -10.15 -3.47 1.67
N LEU A 46 -10.34 -4.78 1.79
CA LEU A 46 -9.59 -5.75 1.00
C LEU A 46 -9.88 -5.50 -0.48
N THR A 47 -8.82 -5.22 -1.23
CA THR A 47 -8.89 -4.99 -2.68
C THR A 47 -8.47 -6.24 -3.43
N LYS A 48 -7.38 -6.87 -3.00
CA LYS A 48 -6.76 -7.98 -3.72
C LYS A 48 -5.94 -8.84 -2.78
N THR A 49 -5.80 -10.11 -3.14
CA THR A 49 -4.91 -11.07 -2.48
C THR A 49 -3.91 -11.55 -3.53
N LEU A 50 -2.63 -11.44 -3.22
CA LEU A 50 -1.52 -11.73 -4.15
C LEU A 50 -0.54 -12.67 -3.49
N LYS A 51 0.11 -13.54 -4.25
CA LYS A 51 1.07 -14.52 -3.69
C LYS A 51 2.50 -13.98 -3.58
N ALA A 52 2.79 -12.84 -4.21
CA ALA A 52 4.10 -12.23 -4.16
C ALA A 52 4.01 -10.81 -3.57
N TYR A 53 4.88 -10.54 -2.60
CA TYR A 53 5.00 -9.23 -1.97
C TYR A 53 5.27 -8.08 -2.97
N PRO A 54 6.17 -8.21 -3.96
CA PRO A 54 6.41 -7.15 -4.93
C PRO A 54 5.16 -6.76 -5.72
N GLU A 55 4.32 -7.75 -6.08
CA GLU A 55 3.06 -7.52 -6.77
C GLU A 55 2.05 -6.80 -5.86
N ALA A 56 2.00 -7.18 -4.57
CA ALA A 56 1.16 -6.53 -3.58
C ALA A 56 1.54 -5.06 -3.36
N LEU A 57 2.84 -4.77 -3.32
CA LEU A 57 3.35 -3.41 -3.20
C LEU A 57 3.03 -2.56 -4.43
N GLU A 58 3.20 -3.12 -5.63
CA GLU A 58 2.87 -2.42 -6.89
C GLU A 58 1.38 -2.06 -6.95
N GLU A 59 0.49 -3.00 -6.57
CA GLU A 59 -0.95 -2.75 -6.54
C GLU A 59 -1.32 -1.70 -5.49
N ALA A 60 -0.72 -1.75 -4.30
CA ALA A 60 -0.93 -0.75 -3.25
C ALA A 60 -0.53 0.66 -3.71
N ILE A 61 0.60 0.80 -4.43
CA ILE A 61 1.07 2.09 -4.98
C ILE A 61 0.18 2.55 -6.15
N LYS A 62 -0.23 1.65 -7.05
CA LYS A 62 -1.15 1.99 -8.16
C LYS A 62 -2.48 2.52 -7.65
N MET A 63 -3.03 1.91 -6.60
CA MET A 63 -4.29 2.34 -6.00
C MET A 63 -4.21 3.75 -5.43
N TYR A 64 -3.05 4.15 -4.89
CA TYR A 64 -2.82 5.54 -4.49
C TYR A 64 -2.88 6.51 -5.69
N ASN A 65 -2.22 6.18 -6.81
CA ASN A 65 -2.24 7.03 -8.00
C ASN A 65 -3.64 7.18 -8.63
N LEU A 66 -4.51 6.18 -8.49
CA LEU A 66 -5.91 6.27 -8.95
C LEU A 66 -6.82 7.06 -8.00
N ALA A 67 -6.44 7.20 -6.73
CA ALA A 67 -7.22 7.89 -5.70
C ALA A 67 -6.88 9.39 -5.56
N LEU A 68 -5.86 9.87 -6.28
CA LEU A 68 -5.49 11.28 -6.45
C LEU A 68 -6.30 11.94 -7.56
#